data_AF-A0A7C5K673-F1
#
_entry.id   AF-A0A7C5K673-F1
#
_cell.length_a   1.000
_cell.length_b   1.000
_cell.length_c   1.000
_cell.angle_alpha   90.00
_cell.angle_beta   90.00
_cell.angle_gamma   90.00
#
_symmetry.space_group_name_H-M   'P 1'
#
loop_
_entity.id
_entity.type
_entity.pdbx_description
1 polymer ?
#
loop_
_entity_poly.entity_id
_entity_poly.type
_entity_poly.pdbx_seq_one_letter_code
_entity_poly.pdbx_strand_id
1 'polypeptide(L)'
;AEVKRLVGDRVCLIGNVNCGKLDTGTDEEVVESARYALRHGMPGGGYIFSTSNCIYTGMRLARYELMLDVWRREGNYPDAQ
;
A
#
# COMPACT_ATOMS: atom_id res chain seq x y z
N ALA A 1 9.23 7.29 2.42
CA ALA A 1 9.91 7.18 3.74
C ALA A 1 10.00 8.51 4.48
N GLU A 2 10.01 9.67 3.79
CA GLU A 2 10.20 10.98 4.44
C GLU A 2 9.22 11.27 5.58
N VAL A 3 7.91 11.03 5.39
CA VAL A 3 6.91 11.26 6.45
C VAL A 3 7.21 10.41 7.69
N LYS A 4 7.58 9.13 7.53
CA LYS A 4 7.97 8.27 8.66
C LYS A 4 9.18 8.83 9.42
N ARG A 5 10.17 9.38 8.71
CA ARG A 5 11.34 10.01 9.33
C ARG A 5 10.97 11.23 10.16
N LEU A 6 10.01 12.02 9.69
CA LEU A 6 9.56 13.24 10.38
C LEU A 6 8.69 12.93 11.61
N VAL A 7 7.80 11.95 11.51
CA VAL A 7 6.82 11.67 12.57
C VAL A 7 7.27 10.58 13.55
N GLY A 8 8.14 9.66 13.10
CA GLY A 8 8.62 8.54 13.90
C GLY A 8 7.49 7.60 14.29
N ASP A 9 7.45 7.24 15.57
CA ASP A 9 6.47 6.39 16.25
C ASP A 9 5.30 7.18 16.86
N ARG A 10 5.25 8.49 16.69
CA ARG A 10 4.24 9.36 17.31
C ARG A 10 2.83 9.20 16.72
N VAL A 11 2.73 8.72 15.48
CA VAL A 11 1.46 8.52 14.78
C VAL A 11 1.51 7.28 13.89
N CYS A 12 0.34 6.70 13.64
CA CYS A 12 0.17 5.70 12.60
C CYS A 12 -0.01 6.39 11.23
N LEU A 13 0.58 5.82 10.19
CA LEU A 13 0.37 6.25 8.80
C LEU A 13 -0.53 5.27 8.04
N ILE A 14 -1.35 5.80 7.14
CA ILE A 14 -2.24 5.02 6.26
C ILE A 14 -2.06 5.46 4.81
N GLY A 15 -2.11 4.52 3.86
CA GLY A 15 -1.94 4.79 2.43
C GLY A 15 -0.91 3.86 1.79
N ASN A 16 -0.30 4.11 0.63
CA ASN A 16 -0.62 5.15 -0.34
C ASN A 16 -0.66 4.60 -1.78
N VAL A 17 -1.21 3.39 -1.98
CA VAL A 17 -1.31 2.78 -3.31
C VAL A 17 -2.08 3.71 -4.25
N ASN A 18 -1.49 4.03 -5.40
CA ASN A 18 -2.00 5.06 -6.29
C ASN A 18 -3.28 4.61 -7.00
N CYS A 19 -4.42 5.24 -6.69
CA CYS A 19 -5.70 4.90 -7.31
C CYS A 19 -5.73 5.11 -8.82
N GLY A 20 -5.00 6.09 -9.35
CA GLY A 20 -4.90 6.30 -10.80
C GLY A 20 -4.29 5.09 -11.52
N LYS A 21 -3.30 4.43 -10.89
CA LYS A 21 -2.73 3.18 -11.42
C LYS A 21 -3.72 2.02 -11.35
N LEU A 22 -4.50 1.94 -10.28
CA LEU A 22 -5.57 0.93 -10.16
C LEU A 22 -6.68 1.12 -11.20
N ASP A 23 -6.90 2.36 -11.64
CA ASP A 23 -7.93 2.70 -12.62
C ASP A 23 -7.44 2.43 -14.06
N THR A 24 -6.39 3.15 -14.48
CA THR A 24 -5.95 3.21 -15.87
C THR A 24 -4.60 2.54 -16.13
N GLY A 25 -3.89 2.08 -15.10
CA GLY A 25 -2.55 1.50 -15.22
C GLY A 25 -2.50 0.05 -15.68
N THR A 26 -1.26 -0.44 -15.85
CA THR A 26 -0.97 -1.86 -16.10
C THR A 26 -0.89 -2.68 -14.81
N ASP A 27 -0.86 -4.01 -14.94
CA ASP A 27 -0.77 -4.94 -13.79
C ASP A 27 0.53 -4.75 -13.04
N GLU A 28 1.60 -4.54 -13.78
CA GLU A 28 2.94 -4.26 -13.27
C GLU A 28 2.96 -2.94 -12.50
N GLU A 29 2.29 -1.90 -13.00
CA GLU A 29 2.20 -0.61 -12.30
C GLU A 29 1.43 -0.70 -10.99
N VAL A 30 0.36 -1.50 -10.95
CA VAL A 30 -0.41 -1.77 -9.72
C VAL A 30 0.45 -2.52 -8.72
N VAL A 31 1.10 -3.60 -9.14
CA VAL A 31 1.98 -4.42 -8.29
C VAL A 31 3.11 -3.57 -7.73
N GLU A 32 3.78 -2.77 -8.57
CA GLU A 32 4.86 -1.91 -8.10
C GLU A 32 4.35 -0.80 -7.19
N SER A 33 3.15 -0.25 -7.44
CA SER A 33 2.56 0.72 -6.51
C SER A 33 2.27 0.13 -5.14
N ALA A 34 1.79 -1.12 -5.08
CA ALA A 34 1.57 -1.83 -3.83
C ALA A 34 2.90 -2.10 -3.11
N ARG A 35 3.89 -2.65 -3.81
CA ARG A 35 5.23 -2.91 -3.28
C ARG A 35 5.93 -1.65 -2.79
N TYR A 36 5.81 -0.55 -3.53
CA TYR A 36 6.36 0.74 -3.11
C TYR A 36 5.77 1.17 -1.77
N ALA A 37 4.45 1.07 -1.60
CA ALA A 37 3.76 1.45 -0.38
C ALA A 37 4.23 0.57 0.80
N LEU A 38 4.33 -0.76 0.61
CA LEU A 38 4.84 -1.68 1.62
C LEU A 38 6.31 -1.38 2.00
N ARG A 39 7.20 -1.30 1.01
CA ARG A 39 8.64 -1.08 1.19
C ARG A 39 8.97 0.18 2.00
N HIS A 40 8.17 1.23 1.83
CA HIS A 40 8.42 2.52 2.49
C HIS A 40 7.53 2.78 3.70
N GLY A 41 6.37 2.13 3.76
CA GLY A 41 5.38 2.29 4.83
C GLY A 41 5.61 1.31 5.97
N MET A 42 5.92 0.05 5.68
CA MET A 42 6.00 -0.99 6.69
C MET A 42 7.17 -0.85 7.67
N PRO A 43 8.44 -0.63 7.25
CA PRO A 43 9.59 -0.76 8.15
C PRO A 43 9.45 0.03 9.45
N GLY A 44 9.62 -0.63 10.60
CA GLY A 44 9.41 -0.02 11.92
C GLY A 44 7.95 0.01 12.43
N GLY A 45 7.02 -0.67 11.75
CA GLY A 45 5.63 -0.77 12.20
C GLY A 45 4.82 0.53 12.02
N GLY A 46 3.64 0.59 12.64
CA GLY A 46 2.80 1.80 12.67
C GLY A 46 2.22 2.21 11.31
N TYR A 47 1.98 1.25 10.41
CA TYR A 47 1.50 1.53 9.06
C TYR A 47 0.32 0.64 8.67
N ILE A 48 -0.72 1.26 8.13
CA ILE A 48 -1.90 0.59 7.58
C ILE A 48 -1.81 0.68 6.05
N PHE A 49 -1.72 -0.49 5.41
CA PHE A 49 -1.76 -0.58 3.96
C PHE A 49 -3.14 -0.14 3.45
N SER A 50 -3.15 0.89 2.59
CA SER A 50 -4.38 1.40 2.00
C SER A 50 -4.08 2.14 0.69
N THR A 51 -5.14 2.54 0.00
CA THR A 51 -5.09 3.35 -1.20
C THR A 51 -4.87 4.82 -0.89
N SER A 52 -4.44 5.60 -1.89
CA SER A 52 -4.24 7.05 -1.76
C SER A 52 -5.55 7.85 -1.78
N ASN A 53 -6.64 7.23 -2.22
CA ASN A 53 -7.99 7.79 -2.29
C ASN A 53 -9.02 6.64 -2.30
N CYS A 54 -10.32 6.97 -2.37
CA CYS A 54 -11.40 6.00 -2.38
C CYS A 54 -11.38 5.08 -3.63
N ILE A 55 -11.68 3.80 -3.40
CA ILE A 55 -12.10 2.87 -4.45
C ILE A 55 -13.59 3.08 -4.71
N TYR A 56 -14.00 3.06 -5.98
CA TYR A 56 -15.35 3.41 -6.39
C TYR A 56 -15.93 2.42 -7.41
N THR A 57 -17.27 2.38 -7.48
CA THR A 57 -18.03 1.57 -8.43
C THR A 57 -17.77 2.06 -9.86
N GLY A 58 -16.87 1.38 -10.56
CA GLY A 58 -16.36 1.80 -11.88
C GLY A 58 -14.92 1.35 -12.11
N MET A 59 -14.14 1.24 -11.02
CA MET A 59 -12.82 0.62 -11.07
C MET A 59 -12.93 -0.89 -11.29
N ARG A 60 -11.94 -1.44 -12.02
CA ARG A 60 -11.85 -2.88 -12.26
C ARG A 60 -11.58 -3.63 -10.95
N LEU A 61 -12.52 -4.46 -10.50
CA LEU A 61 -12.38 -5.23 -9.25
C LEU A 61 -11.09 -6.06 -9.21
N ALA A 62 -10.74 -6.70 -10.32
CA ALA A 62 -9.51 -7.49 -10.45
C ALA A 62 -8.23 -6.68 -10.11
N ARG A 63 -8.22 -5.35 -10.31
CA ARG A 63 -7.09 -4.48 -9.95
C ARG A 63 -6.98 -4.31 -8.45
N TYR A 64 -8.12 -4.17 -7.78
CA TYR A 64 -8.18 -4.10 -6.33
C TYR A 64 -7.76 -5.44 -5.71
N GLU A 65 -8.25 -6.56 -6.25
CA GLU A 65 -7.85 -7.90 -5.82
C GLU A 65 -6.35 -8.15 -6.04
N LEU A 66 -5.79 -7.74 -7.17
CA LEU A 66 -4.35 -7.84 -7.45
C LEU A 66 -3.52 -7.09 -6.40
N MET A 67 -3.92 -5.87 -6.03
CA MET A 67 -3.28 -5.10 -4.96
C MET A 67 -3.35 -5.85 -3.61
N LEU A 68 -4.52 -6.41 -3.28
CA LEU A 68 -4.69 -7.17 -2.04
C LEU A 68 -3.85 -8.45 -2.01
N ASP A 69 -3.69 -9.12 -3.16
CA ASP A 69 -2.87 -10.33 -3.25
C ASP A 69 -1.38 -10.05 -3.03
N VAL A 70 -0.87 -8.90 -3.52
CA VAL A 70 0.48 -8.45 -3.18
C VAL A 70 0.61 -8.21 -1.68
N TRP A 71 -0.35 -7.51 -1.08
CA TRP A 71 -0.34 -7.24 0.37
C TRP A 71 -0.40 -8.52 1.21
N ARG A 72 -1.23 -9.51 0.86
CA ARG A 72 -1.30 -10.80 1.58
C ARG A 72 0.04 -11.56 1.55
N ARG A 73 0.76 -11.48 0.44
CA ARG A 73 2.03 -12.19 0.25
C ARG A 73 3.21 -11.47 0.90
N GLU A 74 3.27 -10.15 0.75
CA GLU A 74 4.47 -9.36 1.05
C GLU A 74 4.29 -8.40 2.23
N GLY A 75 3.05 -8.14 2.64
CA GLY A 75 2.66 -7.18 3.67
C GLY A 75 2.68 -7.72 5.10
N ASN A 76 3.44 -8.79 5.35
CA ASN A 76 3.53 -9.43 6.66
C ASN A 76 4.71 -8.88 7.46
N TYR A 77 4.45 -8.44 8.69
CA TYR A 77 5.52 -8.10 9.62
C TYR A 77 6.24 -9.36 10.08
N PRO A 78 7.56 -9.32 10.34
CA PRO A 78 8.24 -10.42 10.99
C PRO A 78 7.61 -10.66 12.37
N ASP A 79 7.60 -11.91 12.81
CA ASP A 79 7.15 -12.27 14.15
C ASP A 79 7.93 -11.45 15.19
N ALA A 80 7.21 -10.97 16.21
CA ALA A 80 7.85 -10.30 17.33
C ALA A 80 8.77 -11.31 18.03
N GLN A 81 10.06 -10.98 18.09
CA GLN A 81 11.03 -11.72 18.91
C GLN A 81 10.86 -11.37 20.39
#